data_AF-A0A9E3TWZ5-F1
#
_entry.id   AF-A0A9E3TWZ5-F1
#
_cell.length_a   1.000
_cell.length_b   1.000
_cell.length_c   1.000
_cell.angle_alpha   90.00
_cell.angle_beta   90.00
_cell.angle_gamma   90.00
#
_symmetry.space_group_name_H-M   'P 1'
#
loop_
_entity.id
_entity.type
_entity.pdbx_description
1 polymer ?
#
loop_
_entity_poly.entity_id
_entity_poly.type
_entity_poly.pdbx_seq_one_letter_code
_entity_poly.pdbx_strand_id
1 'polypeptide(L)'
;MDNSKLLIFTNTRKVWRYHTRGDYWVLDLMSGDLTQLGRTVKPTTMMFAKFSPDATRVGYVSENNIYVESLESGAITPLTTDGSASIINGTFDWVYEEELSCRDGFRWSPDGTQIAYWQSNTEGTGTFYLINNLDSNYSQPIPFPYPKVGTSNSAVKVGVVSSSGGQTKWFDVPGDPRNNYLARM
;
A
#
# COMPACT_ATOMS: atom_id res chain seq x y z
N MET A 1 -11.97 16.51 -10.54
CA MET A 1 -11.24 15.85 -11.64
C MET A 1 -12.02 16.11 -12.93
N ASP A 2 -11.30 16.36 -14.02
CA ASP A 2 -11.83 16.68 -15.36
C ASP A 2 -12.26 15.44 -16.17
N ASN A 3 -12.09 14.24 -15.60
CA ASN A 3 -12.38 12.93 -16.21
C ASN A 3 -11.65 12.69 -17.54
N SER A 4 -10.50 13.31 -17.77
CA SER A 4 -9.71 13.15 -19.01
C SER A 4 -8.86 11.87 -19.05
N LYS A 5 -8.66 11.19 -17.92
CA LYS A 5 -7.77 10.03 -17.79
C LYS A 5 -8.44 8.87 -17.06
N LEU A 6 -8.10 7.65 -17.46
CA LEU A 6 -8.52 6.42 -16.78
C LEU A 6 -7.33 5.66 -16.23
N LEU A 7 -7.50 5.13 -15.02
CA LEU A 7 -6.57 4.20 -14.42
C LEU A 7 -7.05 2.77 -14.68
N ILE A 8 -6.24 1.98 -15.37
CA ILE A 8 -6.57 0.60 -15.76
C ILE A 8 -5.73 -0.37 -14.92
N PHE A 9 -6.39 -1.31 -14.27
CA PHE A 9 -5.76 -2.31 -13.42
C PHE A 9 -5.77 -3.70 -14.08
N THR A 10 -4.59 -4.27 -14.28
CA THR A 10 -4.38 -5.49 -15.08
C THR A 10 -3.46 -6.48 -14.37
N ASN A 11 -3.31 -7.67 -14.95
CA ASN A 11 -2.39 -8.71 -14.47
C ASN A 11 -2.50 -8.98 -12.95
N THR A 12 -3.73 -9.00 -12.46
CA THR A 12 -3.98 -8.95 -11.02
C THR A 12 -3.59 -10.26 -10.32
N ARG A 13 -3.21 -10.18 -9.05
CA ARG A 13 -2.91 -11.31 -8.16
C ARG A 13 -3.64 -11.13 -6.85
N LYS A 14 -3.99 -12.24 -6.23
CA LYS A 14 -4.60 -12.21 -4.89
C LYS A 14 -3.59 -11.75 -3.85
N VAL A 15 -4.08 -10.92 -2.92
CA VAL A 15 -3.55 -10.75 -1.57
C VAL A 15 -4.70 -11.14 -0.66
N TRP A 16 -4.48 -12.16 0.18
CA TRP A 16 -5.52 -12.79 0.99
C TRP A 16 -6.74 -13.19 0.15
N ARG A 17 -7.86 -12.45 0.30
CA ARG A 17 -9.15 -12.77 -0.31
C ARG A 17 -9.34 -12.16 -1.70
N TYR A 18 -8.73 -11.01 -1.99
CA TYR A 18 -9.05 -10.19 -3.16
C TYR A 18 -7.86 -9.97 -4.09
N HIS A 19 -8.15 -9.68 -5.36
CA HIS A 19 -7.14 -9.27 -6.34
C HIS A 19 -6.77 -7.80 -6.14
N THR A 20 -5.89 -7.52 -5.19
CA THR A 20 -5.53 -6.14 -4.77
C THR A 20 -4.13 -5.72 -5.19
N ARG A 21 -3.34 -6.61 -5.80
CA ARG A 21 -2.06 -6.26 -6.44
C ARG A 21 -2.03 -6.61 -7.92
N GLY A 22 -1.28 -5.88 -8.72
CA GLY A 22 -1.24 -6.05 -10.19
C GLY A 22 -0.42 -4.96 -10.87
N ASP A 23 -0.69 -4.74 -12.15
CA ASP A 23 -0.05 -3.72 -12.98
C ASP A 23 -1.06 -2.60 -13.30
N TYR A 24 -0.60 -1.35 -13.29
CA TYR A 24 -1.43 -0.19 -13.58
C TYR A 24 -1.00 0.56 -14.85
N TRP A 25 -1.99 1.09 -15.54
CA TRP A 25 -1.83 1.90 -16.74
C TRP A 25 -2.68 3.15 -16.65
N VAL A 26 -2.22 4.23 -17.27
CA VAL A 26 -3.01 5.45 -17.47
C VAL A 26 -3.34 5.56 -18.95
N LEU A 27 -4.64 5.62 -19.25
CA LEU A 27 -5.16 5.94 -20.57
C LEU A 27 -5.58 7.42 -20.58
N ASP A 28 -4.98 8.23 -21.45
CA ASP A 28 -5.50 9.56 -21.77
C ASP A 28 -6.64 9.42 -22.80
N LEU A 29 -7.83 9.91 -22.44
CA LEU A 29 -9.03 9.75 -23.27
C LEU A 29 -9.07 10.69 -24.47
N MET A 30 -8.29 11.78 -24.45
CA MET A 30 -8.25 12.74 -25.55
C MET A 30 -7.28 12.28 -26.64
N SER A 31 -6.07 11.84 -26.26
CA SER A 31 -5.08 11.37 -27.22
C SER A 31 -5.20 9.88 -27.54
N GLY A 32 -5.77 9.08 -26.63
CA GLY A 32 -5.77 7.62 -26.72
C GLY A 32 -4.47 6.98 -26.24
N ASP A 33 -3.53 7.75 -25.68
CA ASP A 33 -2.24 7.25 -25.24
C ASP A 33 -2.38 6.38 -23.99
N LEU A 34 -1.78 5.19 -24.05
CA LEU A 34 -1.75 4.25 -22.94
C LEU A 34 -0.32 4.13 -22.39
N THR A 35 -0.14 4.55 -21.14
CA THR A 35 1.16 4.57 -20.48
C THR A 35 1.17 3.65 -19.27
N GLN A 36 2.15 2.74 -19.21
CA GLN A 36 2.38 1.90 -18.04
C GLN A 36 3.00 2.72 -16.90
N LEU A 37 2.44 2.60 -15.70
CA LEU A 37 2.99 3.15 -14.47
C LEU A 37 4.05 2.23 -13.86
N GLY A 38 4.91 2.78 -13.03
CA GLY A 38 5.80 2.00 -12.18
C GLY A 38 6.84 1.22 -12.96
N ARG A 39 7.39 1.79 -14.04
CA ARG A 39 8.34 1.09 -14.94
C ARG A 39 9.57 0.50 -14.24
N THR A 40 9.92 1.02 -13.06
CA THR A 40 11.03 0.53 -12.23
C THR A 40 10.61 -0.41 -11.11
N VAL A 41 9.31 -0.60 -10.86
CA VAL A 41 8.82 -1.56 -9.87
C VAL A 41 8.63 -2.94 -10.49
N LYS A 42 8.68 -3.99 -9.67
CA LYS A 42 8.47 -5.35 -10.15
C LYS A 42 7.03 -5.53 -10.65
N PRO A 43 6.82 -6.27 -11.74
CA PRO A 43 5.47 -6.59 -12.22
C PRO A 43 4.60 -7.20 -11.13
N THR A 44 3.31 -6.89 -11.15
CA THR A 44 2.27 -7.43 -10.25
C THR A 44 2.42 -7.10 -8.77
N THR A 45 3.23 -6.09 -8.43
CA THR A 45 3.44 -5.66 -7.03
C THR A 45 2.67 -4.42 -6.63
N MET A 46 2.15 -3.64 -7.59
CA MET A 46 1.49 -2.38 -7.29
C MET A 46 0.10 -2.61 -6.68
N MET A 47 -0.27 -1.78 -5.72
CA MET A 47 -1.54 -1.82 -5.01
C MET A 47 -2.10 -0.39 -4.83
N PHE A 48 -3.43 -0.29 -4.84
CA PHE A 48 -4.19 0.92 -4.50
C PHE A 48 -3.74 2.21 -5.20
N ALA A 49 -3.33 2.10 -6.48
CA ALA A 49 -2.95 3.27 -7.25
C ALA A 49 -4.13 4.24 -7.40
N LYS A 50 -3.85 5.54 -7.27
CA LYS A 50 -4.86 6.60 -7.39
C LYS A 50 -4.24 7.92 -7.84
N PHE A 51 -4.99 8.67 -8.63
CA PHE A 51 -4.60 10.02 -9.03
C PHE A 51 -4.51 10.96 -7.82
N SER A 52 -3.56 11.87 -7.89
CA SER A 52 -3.58 13.13 -7.14
C SER A 52 -4.83 13.95 -7.52
N PRO A 53 -5.28 14.91 -6.67
CA PRO A 53 -6.52 15.66 -6.91
C PRO A 53 -6.59 16.41 -8.25
N ASP A 54 -5.44 16.86 -8.75
CA ASP A 54 -5.25 17.56 -10.03
C ASP A 54 -4.95 16.60 -11.20
N ALA A 55 -4.87 15.30 -10.94
CA ALA A 55 -4.55 14.24 -11.90
C ALA A 55 -3.22 14.42 -12.65
N THR A 56 -2.24 15.13 -12.07
CA THR A 56 -0.89 15.29 -12.66
C THR A 56 0.08 14.19 -12.22
N ARG A 57 -0.24 13.53 -11.10
CA ARG A 57 0.56 12.47 -10.47
C ARG A 57 -0.30 11.28 -10.05
N VAL A 58 0.31 10.11 -9.92
CA VAL A 58 -0.31 8.91 -9.34
C VAL A 58 0.47 8.46 -8.12
N GLY A 59 -0.24 8.20 -7.03
CA GLY A 59 0.30 7.59 -5.83
C GLY A 59 -0.06 6.12 -5.81
N TYR A 60 0.85 5.25 -5.38
CA TYR A 60 0.61 3.80 -5.28
C TYR A 60 1.51 3.16 -4.22
N VAL A 61 1.16 1.94 -3.82
CA VAL A 61 2.01 1.10 -2.96
C VAL A 61 2.65 0.00 -3.79
N SER A 62 3.91 -0.30 -3.57
CA SER A 62 4.60 -1.48 -4.12
C SER A 62 5.61 -1.99 -3.09
N GLU A 63 5.69 -3.30 -2.89
CA GLU A 63 6.63 -3.94 -1.96
C GLU A 63 6.69 -3.22 -0.58
N ASN A 64 5.52 -2.95 0.01
CA ASN A 64 5.36 -2.30 1.31
C ASN A 64 5.89 -0.85 1.42
N ASN A 65 6.10 -0.19 0.28
CA ASN A 65 6.50 1.21 0.21
C ASN A 65 5.53 2.04 -0.64
N ILE A 66 5.42 3.33 -0.30
CA ILE A 66 4.59 4.30 -1.02
C ILE A 66 5.45 5.04 -2.04
N TYR A 67 4.91 5.20 -3.24
CA TYR A 67 5.54 5.92 -4.34
C TYR A 67 4.59 6.96 -4.91
N VAL A 68 5.16 8.03 -5.46
CA VAL A 68 4.47 9.01 -6.29
C VAL A 68 5.16 9.10 -7.64
N GLU A 69 4.40 8.97 -8.71
CA GLU A 69 4.88 9.07 -10.09
C GLU A 69 4.27 10.28 -10.79
N SER A 70 5.12 11.07 -11.45
CA SER A 70 4.70 12.17 -12.33
C SER A 70 4.22 11.62 -13.67
N LEU A 71 3.01 12.00 -14.09
CA LEU A 71 2.47 11.58 -15.39
C LEU A 71 3.09 12.33 -16.56
N GLU A 72 3.64 13.52 -16.33
CA GLU A 72 4.31 14.31 -17.35
C GLU A 72 5.72 13.76 -17.65
N SER A 73 6.50 13.49 -16.60
CA SER A 73 7.92 13.11 -16.74
C SER A 73 8.18 11.62 -16.59
N GLY A 74 7.24 10.85 -16.02
CA GLY A 74 7.48 9.47 -15.59
C GLY A 74 8.41 9.36 -14.38
N ALA A 75 8.77 10.47 -13.72
CA ALA A 75 9.64 10.45 -12.56
C ALA A 75 8.94 9.80 -11.36
N ILE A 76 9.59 8.80 -10.76
CA ILE A 76 9.08 8.05 -9.59
C ILE A 76 9.84 8.52 -8.33
N THR A 77 9.08 8.97 -7.34
CA THR A 77 9.59 9.43 -6.04
C THR A 77 9.15 8.42 -4.96
N PRO A 78 10.09 7.68 -4.32
CA PRO A 78 9.76 6.88 -3.15
C PRO A 78 9.49 7.81 -1.96
N LEU A 79 8.34 7.65 -1.32
CA LEU A 79 7.98 8.39 -0.10
C LEU A 79 8.38 7.63 1.17
N THR A 80 8.46 6.31 1.08
CA THR A 80 9.00 5.44 2.12
C THR A 80 10.00 4.46 1.50
N THR A 81 10.96 4.00 2.30
CA THR A 81 11.99 3.04 1.87
C THR A 81 12.27 1.96 2.91
N ASP A 82 11.55 1.98 4.03
CA ASP A 82 11.71 1.06 5.16
C ASP A 82 10.79 -0.17 5.09
N GLY A 83 9.95 -0.26 4.05
CA GLY A 83 9.08 -1.40 3.81
C GLY A 83 9.86 -2.72 3.81
N SER A 84 9.35 -3.70 4.54
CA SER A 84 10.02 -4.98 4.78
C SER A 84 8.99 -6.08 5.03
N ALA A 85 9.44 -7.28 5.44
CA ALA A 85 8.52 -8.35 5.83
C ALA A 85 7.66 -7.98 7.07
N SER A 86 8.13 -7.05 7.91
CA SER A 86 7.42 -6.62 9.12
C SER A 86 6.92 -5.17 9.07
N ILE A 87 7.46 -4.33 8.20
CA ILE A 87 7.05 -2.93 8.03
C ILE A 87 6.22 -2.79 6.77
N ILE A 88 4.98 -2.32 6.93
CA ILE A 88 3.99 -2.16 5.87
C ILE A 88 3.57 -0.70 5.81
N ASN A 89 3.90 0.00 4.71
CA ASN A 89 3.49 1.38 4.49
C ASN A 89 2.36 1.48 3.45
N GLY A 90 1.30 2.21 3.76
CA GLY A 90 0.26 2.56 2.77
C GLY A 90 -0.78 1.46 2.50
N THR A 91 -0.63 0.31 3.16
CA THR A 91 -1.60 -0.79 3.24
C THR A 91 -1.66 -1.31 4.67
N PHE A 92 -2.22 -2.50 4.88
CA PHE A 92 -2.48 -3.06 6.19
C PHE A 92 -2.01 -4.50 6.31
N ASP A 93 -1.81 -4.94 7.55
CA ASP A 93 -1.61 -6.35 7.87
C ASP A 93 -2.92 -7.15 7.77
N TRP A 94 -2.82 -8.46 8.00
CA TRP A 94 -3.95 -9.38 7.87
C TRP A 94 -5.13 -8.99 8.78
N VAL A 95 -4.88 -8.60 10.03
CA VAL A 95 -5.93 -8.28 11.01
C VAL A 95 -6.70 -7.04 10.59
N TYR A 96 -5.99 -5.98 10.20
CA TYR A 96 -6.66 -4.76 9.74
C TYR A 96 -7.47 -5.01 8.47
N GLU A 97 -6.98 -5.85 7.55
CA GLU A 97 -7.72 -6.19 6.33
C GLU A 97 -8.99 -7.01 6.61
N GLU A 98 -8.90 -8.07 7.39
CA GLU A 98 -10.01 -9.01 7.59
C GLU A 98 -10.99 -8.54 8.67
N GLU A 99 -10.49 -8.05 9.81
CA GLU A 99 -11.33 -7.71 10.97
C GLU A 99 -11.86 -6.27 10.92
N LEU A 100 -11.14 -5.36 10.25
CA LEU A 100 -11.48 -3.91 10.20
C LEU A 100 -11.82 -3.40 8.79
N SER A 101 -11.74 -4.28 7.78
CA SER A 101 -11.98 -3.96 6.36
C SER A 101 -11.07 -2.83 5.84
N CYS A 102 -9.85 -2.75 6.35
CA CYS A 102 -8.85 -1.75 5.97
C CYS A 102 -7.90 -2.32 4.92
N ARG A 103 -7.86 -1.74 3.71
CA ARG A 103 -7.00 -2.22 2.61
C ARG A 103 -6.19 -1.09 2.01
N ASP A 104 -6.89 -0.02 1.66
CA ASP A 104 -6.32 1.21 1.16
C ASP A 104 -5.82 2.08 2.34
N GLY A 105 -4.50 2.06 2.57
CA GLY A 105 -3.84 2.68 3.71
C GLY A 105 -3.11 3.99 3.40
N PHE A 106 -3.48 4.74 2.36
CA PHE A 106 -2.99 6.11 2.18
C PHE A 106 -4.00 7.04 1.52
N ARG A 107 -3.90 8.35 1.75
CA ARG A 107 -4.75 9.40 1.18
C ARG A 107 -3.92 10.59 0.72
N TRP A 108 -4.30 11.15 -0.42
CA TRP A 108 -3.84 12.48 -0.84
C TRP A 108 -4.48 13.57 0.01
N SER A 109 -3.72 14.61 0.34
CA SER A 109 -4.31 15.85 0.81
C SER A 109 -5.16 16.50 -0.30
N PRO A 110 -6.15 17.34 0.04
CA PRO A 110 -7.03 17.97 -0.95
C PRO A 110 -6.30 18.83 -1.99
N ASP A 111 -5.18 19.43 -1.61
CA ASP A 111 -4.30 20.23 -2.48
C ASP A 111 -3.25 19.36 -3.22
N GLY A 112 -3.22 18.05 -2.97
CA GLY A 112 -2.26 17.12 -3.56
C GLY A 112 -0.82 17.27 -3.09
N THR A 113 -0.52 18.13 -2.12
CA THR A 113 0.87 18.38 -1.71
C THR A 113 1.42 17.31 -0.75
N GLN A 114 0.54 16.56 -0.07
CA GLN A 114 0.91 15.63 0.98
C GLN A 114 0.21 14.27 0.82
N ILE A 115 0.83 13.25 1.40
CA ILE A 115 0.26 11.92 1.59
C ILE A 115 0.15 11.65 3.08
N ALA A 116 -1.05 11.36 3.55
CA ALA A 116 -1.26 10.75 4.85
C ALA A 116 -1.36 9.23 4.69
N TYR A 117 -0.74 8.46 5.58
CA TYR A 117 -0.70 7.01 5.46
C TYR A 117 -0.58 6.30 6.81
N TRP A 118 -0.99 5.04 6.82
CA TRP A 118 -0.74 4.12 7.92
C TRP A 118 0.56 3.35 7.71
N GLN A 119 1.33 3.20 8.79
CA GLN A 119 2.42 2.23 8.87
C GLN A 119 2.05 1.18 9.91
N SER A 120 2.06 -0.09 9.50
CA SER A 120 1.93 -1.24 10.39
C SER A 120 3.30 -1.88 10.60
N ASN A 121 3.67 -2.12 11.85
CA ASN A 121 4.84 -2.91 12.24
C ASN A 121 4.38 -4.21 12.91
N THR A 122 4.57 -5.33 12.23
CA THR A 122 4.18 -6.67 12.68
C THR A 122 5.28 -7.38 13.46
N GLU A 123 6.42 -6.74 13.73
CA GLU A 123 7.50 -7.30 14.53
C GLU A 123 6.97 -7.66 15.93
N GLY A 124 7.33 -8.84 16.45
CA GLY A 124 6.83 -9.35 17.73
C GLY A 124 5.42 -9.93 17.70
N THR A 125 4.69 -9.80 16.59
CA THR A 125 3.46 -10.58 16.35
C THR A 125 3.83 -12.03 16.06
N GLY A 126 3.07 -12.99 16.60
CA GLY A 126 3.31 -14.41 16.33
C GLY A 126 3.15 -14.78 14.85
N THR A 127 3.94 -15.74 14.37
CA THR A 127 3.83 -16.25 13.00
C THR A 127 2.88 -17.45 12.94
N PHE A 128 1.90 -17.39 12.04
CA PHE A 128 1.10 -18.53 11.65
C PHE A 128 1.56 -19.04 10.29
N TYR A 129 1.51 -20.36 10.09
CA TYR A 129 1.92 -21.00 8.84
C TYR A 129 0.71 -21.63 8.15
N LEU A 130 0.38 -21.15 6.95
CA LEU A 130 -0.48 -21.91 6.03
C LEU A 130 0.37 -22.96 5.34
N ILE A 131 -0.23 -24.08 4.96
CA ILE A 131 0.45 -25.10 4.18
C ILE A 131 -0.07 -25.04 2.74
N ASN A 132 0.81 -24.71 1.81
CA ASN A 132 0.52 -24.79 0.39
C ASN A 132 0.85 -26.19 -0.12
N ASN A 133 -0.17 -26.94 -0.49
CA ASN A 133 -0.09 -28.30 -1.00
C ASN A 133 -0.45 -28.39 -2.49
N LEU A 134 -0.54 -27.26 -3.21
CA LEU A 134 -1.09 -27.19 -4.57
C LEU A 134 -0.04 -26.80 -5.62
N ASP A 135 0.92 -25.94 -5.28
CA ASP A 135 1.81 -25.33 -6.28
C ASP A 135 3.07 -26.16 -6.60
N SER A 136 3.35 -27.23 -5.85
CA SER A 136 4.55 -28.07 -6.00
C SER A 136 4.32 -29.49 -5.49
N ASN A 137 5.19 -30.42 -5.91
CA ASN A 137 5.22 -31.81 -5.41
C ASN A 137 5.50 -31.90 -3.90
N TYR A 138 6.12 -30.87 -3.33
CA TYR A 138 6.41 -30.80 -1.90
C TYR A 138 5.70 -29.61 -1.28
N SER A 139 4.88 -29.88 -0.27
CA SER A 139 4.17 -28.85 0.47
C SER A 139 5.12 -27.80 1.03
N GLN A 140 4.74 -26.53 0.93
CA GLN A 140 5.54 -25.40 1.42
C GLN A 140 4.79 -24.64 2.51
N PRO A 141 5.43 -24.29 3.62
CA PRO A 141 4.84 -23.39 4.61
C PRO A 141 4.84 -21.95 4.09
N ILE A 142 3.71 -21.27 4.21
CA ILE A 142 3.55 -19.84 3.95
C ILE A 142 3.44 -19.14 5.32
N PRO A 143 4.51 -18.46 5.79
CA PRO A 143 4.48 -17.72 7.03
C PRO A 143 3.70 -16.41 6.87
N PHE A 144 2.93 -16.03 7.90
CA PHE A 144 2.43 -14.67 8.01
C PHE A 144 2.18 -14.26 9.47
N PRO A 145 2.29 -12.96 9.81
CA PRO A 145 1.98 -12.47 11.15
C PRO A 145 0.48 -12.62 11.45
N TYR A 146 0.15 -13.28 12.56
CA TYR A 146 -1.22 -13.52 13.02
C TYR A 146 -1.27 -13.50 14.55
N PRO A 147 -1.77 -12.42 15.17
CA PRO A 147 -1.95 -12.39 16.62
C PRO A 147 -3.11 -13.29 17.03
N LYS A 148 -2.84 -14.20 17.97
CA LYS A 148 -3.89 -14.94 18.68
C LYS A 148 -4.33 -14.17 19.92
N VAL A 149 -5.49 -14.56 20.47
CA VAL A 149 -6.02 -14.01 21.72
C VAL A 149 -4.93 -13.99 22.80
N GLY A 150 -4.71 -12.83 23.41
CA GLY A 150 -3.72 -12.63 24.47
C GLY A 150 -2.26 -12.46 23.99
N THR A 151 -2.01 -12.40 22.68
CA THR A 151 -0.68 -12.15 22.11
C THR A 151 -0.54 -10.73 21.56
N SER A 152 0.69 -10.29 21.32
CA SER A 152 1.01 -8.96 20.79
C SER A 152 0.40 -8.73 19.41
N ASN A 153 -0.34 -7.63 19.26
CA ASN A 153 -0.80 -7.12 17.98
C ASN A 153 0.33 -6.39 17.23
N SER A 154 0.11 -6.14 15.95
CA SER A 154 0.91 -5.21 15.15
C SER A 154 0.79 -3.78 15.70
N ALA A 155 1.91 -3.07 15.75
CA ALA A 155 1.95 -1.66 16.11
C ALA A 155 1.51 -0.82 14.90
N VAL A 156 0.51 0.05 15.07
CA VAL A 156 0.02 0.89 13.96
C VAL A 156 0.14 2.37 14.31
N LYS A 157 0.69 3.15 13.38
CA LYS A 157 0.79 4.60 13.48
C LYS A 157 0.38 5.25 12.18
N VAL A 158 0.01 6.53 12.26
CA VAL A 158 -0.35 7.37 11.11
C VAL A 158 0.67 8.49 11.00
N GLY A 159 1.05 8.82 9.78
CA GLY A 159 1.95 9.93 9.49
C GLY A 159 1.57 10.66 8.21
N VAL A 160 2.16 11.84 8.02
CA VAL A 160 2.07 12.65 6.81
C VAL A 160 3.46 12.88 6.25
N VAL A 161 3.60 12.69 4.94
CA VAL A 161 4.82 12.95 4.20
C VAL A 161 4.51 13.84 3.00
N SER A 162 5.46 14.71 2.62
CA SER A 162 5.32 15.46 1.37
C SER A 162 5.24 14.50 0.19
N SER A 163 4.37 14.79 -0.77
CA SER A 163 4.27 14.04 -2.03
C SER A 163 5.52 14.17 -2.92
N SER A 164 6.44 15.08 -2.58
CA SER A 164 7.76 15.22 -3.19
C SER A 164 8.87 14.47 -2.44
N GLY A 165 8.52 13.63 -1.46
CA GLY A 165 9.47 12.96 -0.56
C GLY A 165 9.91 13.82 0.62
N GLY A 166 10.75 13.25 1.47
CA GLY A 166 11.22 13.87 2.72
C GLY A 166 10.84 13.05 3.96
N GLN A 167 10.98 13.65 5.13
CA GLN A 167 10.69 12.95 6.39
C GLN A 167 9.19 12.92 6.68
N THR A 168 8.70 11.76 7.12
CA THR A 168 7.34 11.62 7.63
C THR A 168 7.21 12.31 8.99
N LYS A 169 6.20 13.17 9.11
CA LYS A 169 5.72 13.68 10.39
C LYS A 169 4.66 12.72 10.95
N TRP A 170 4.98 12.09 12.07
CA TRP A 170 4.07 11.16 12.75
C TRP A 170 3.07 11.90 13.64
N PHE A 171 1.84 11.38 13.72
CA PHE A 171 0.87 11.83 14.71
C PHE A 171 1.23 11.26 16.09
N ASP A 172 1.08 12.09 17.12
CA ASP A 172 1.27 11.69 18.51
C ASP A 172 -0.01 11.05 19.05
N VAL A 173 -0.16 9.74 18.78
CA VAL A 173 -1.27 8.94 19.30
C VAL A 173 -0.86 8.42 20.68
N PRO A 174 -1.60 8.74 21.75
CA PRO A 174 -1.21 8.35 23.10
C PRO A 174 -1.30 6.83 23.29
N GLY A 175 -0.46 6.33 24.20
CA GLY A 175 -0.42 4.91 24.57
C GLY A 175 0.48 4.07 23.66
N ASP A 176 0.41 2.75 23.85
CA ASP A 176 1.16 1.80 23.03
C ASP A 176 0.47 1.63 21.66
N PRO A 177 1.17 1.85 20.53
CA PRO A 177 0.63 1.64 19.18
C PRO A 177 0.08 0.23 18.91
N ARG A 178 0.42 -0.77 19.71
CA ARG A 178 -0.12 -2.15 19.62
C ARG A 178 -1.48 -2.32 20.29
N ASN A 179 -1.83 -1.38 21.17
CA ASN A 179 -3.08 -1.40 21.93
C ASN A 179 -4.13 -0.43 21.34
N ASN A 180 -3.82 0.16 20.17
CA ASN A 180 -4.68 1.11 19.48
C ASN A 180 -5.16 0.55 18.14
N TYR A 181 -6.44 0.74 17.83
CA TYR A 181 -7.00 0.46 16.51
C TYR A 181 -7.27 1.76 15.75
N LEU A 182 -6.38 2.11 14.82
CA LEU A 182 -6.49 3.32 14.00
C LEU A 182 -7.17 2.97 12.66
N ALA A 183 -8.48 2.73 12.68
CA ALA A 183 -9.16 2.15 11.52
C ALA A 183 -9.52 3.15 10.40
N ARG A 184 -9.59 4.46 10.68
CA ARG A 184 -10.08 5.48 9.73
C ARG A 184 -9.33 6.81 9.88
N MET A 185 -9.30 7.59 8.79
CA MET A 185 -8.83 8.97 8.71
C MET A 185 -9.82 9.80 7.90
#